data_AF-A0A657LUA5-F1
#
_entry.id   AF-A0A657LUA5-F1
#
_cell.length_a   1.000
_cell.length_b   1.000
_cell.length_c   1.000
_cell.angle_alpha   90.00
_cell.angle_beta   90.00
_cell.angle_gamma   90.00
#
_symmetry.space_group_name_H-M   'P 1'
#
loop_
_entity.id
_entity.type
_entity.pdbx_description
1 polymer ?
#
loop_
_entity_poly.entity_id
_entity_poly.type
_entity_poly.pdbx_seq_one_letter_code
_entity_poly.pdbx_strand_id
1 'polypeptide(L)'
;MLKLSLENKLIDLPDLNRFQIGDEVVVDASADNDRFEGVIIGIEMNRRFSIGPLEPSITLLHDGYITDGFKPIDCRKVNPSPTPRERGSE
;
A
#
# COMPACT_ATOMS: atom_id res chain seq x y z
N MET A 1 30.10 -1.43 -6.42
CA MET A 1 29.10 -1.00 -5.42
C MET A 1 27.91 -0.45 -6.20
N LEU A 2 26.73 -1.06 -6.07
CA LEU A 2 25.53 -0.58 -6.76
C LEU A 2 25.16 0.78 -6.16
N LYS A 3 25.24 1.87 -6.93
CA LYS A 3 24.80 3.19 -6.48
C LYS A 3 23.33 3.33 -6.85
N LEU A 4 22.48 3.51 -5.85
CA LEU A 4 21.06 3.82 -6.06
C LEU A 4 20.96 5.11 -6.88
N SER A 5 20.30 5.03 -8.05
CA SER A 5 20.06 6.20 -8.90
C SER A 5 19.02 7.12 -8.26
N LEU A 6 18.90 8.35 -8.77
CA LEU A 6 17.84 9.27 -8.33
C LEU A 6 16.45 8.68 -8.62
N GLU A 7 16.29 7.96 -9.73
CA GLU A 7 15.06 7.25 -10.09
C GLU A 7 14.70 6.16 -9.07
N ASN A 8 15.69 5.45 -8.50
CA ASN A 8 15.45 4.50 -7.41
C ASN A 8 15.01 5.19 -6.10
N LYS A 9 15.28 6.49 -5.95
CA LYS A 9 14.91 7.30 -4.78
C LYS A 9 13.61 8.09 -4.99
N LEU A 10 13.22 8.30 -6.25
CA LEU A 10 12.08 9.10 -6.70
C LEU A 10 10.93 8.23 -7.21
N ILE A 11 10.79 6.98 -6.76
CA ILE A 11 9.52 6.29 -6.99
C ILE A 11 8.49 6.89 -6.02
N ASP A 12 8.10 8.13 -6.31
CA ASP A 12 6.86 8.70 -5.81
C ASP A 12 5.76 7.86 -6.46
N LEU A 13 5.10 7.06 -5.63
CA LEU A 13 3.98 6.22 -6.02
C LEU A 13 2.77 6.85 -5.34
N PRO A 14 2.12 7.84 -5.97
CA PRO A 14 1.01 8.58 -5.36
C PRO A 14 -0.04 7.64 -4.77
N ASP A 15 -0.27 6.51 -5.45
CA ASP A 15 -1.23 5.50 -5.05
C ASP A 15 -0.84 4.75 -3.76
N LEU A 16 0.45 4.53 -3.49
CA LEU A 16 0.95 3.97 -2.22
C LEU A 16 1.05 5.06 -1.15
N ASN A 17 1.54 6.23 -1.52
CA ASN A 17 1.83 7.35 -0.61
C ASN A 17 0.58 7.94 0.05
N ARG A 18 -0.62 7.63 -0.47
CA ARG A 18 -1.89 7.98 0.18
C ARG A 18 -2.18 7.14 1.43
N PHE A 19 -1.48 6.02 1.63
CA PHE A 19 -1.69 5.10 2.75
C PHE A 19 -0.53 5.11 3.75
N GLN A 20 -0.83 4.71 4.98
CA GLN A 20 0.08 4.52 6.09
C GLN A 20 -0.26 3.22 6.82
N ILE A 21 0.74 2.62 7.46
CA ILE A 21 0.51 1.51 8.38
C ILE A 21 -0.43 1.98 9.50
N GLY A 22 -1.45 1.19 9.79
CA GLY A 22 -2.51 1.50 10.74
C GLY A 22 -3.74 2.16 10.13
N ASP A 23 -3.72 2.56 8.85
CA ASP A 23 -4.92 3.06 8.18
C ASP A 23 -5.98 1.94 8.06
N GLU A 24 -7.20 2.25 8.45
CA GLU A 24 -8.38 1.42 8.20
C GLU A 24 -8.86 1.63 6.76
N VAL A 25 -9.02 0.54 6.03
CA VAL A 25 -9.44 0.55 4.62
C VAL A 25 -10.54 -0.46 4.35
N VAL A 26 -11.33 -0.15 3.34
CA VAL A 26 -12.22 -1.07 2.65
C VAL A 26 -11.55 -1.50 1.35
N VAL A 27 -11.54 -2.80 1.07
CA VAL A 27 -11.18 -3.32 -0.26
C VAL A 27 -12.46 -3.54 -1.04
N ASP A 28 -12.55 -2.95 -2.22
CA ASP A 28 -13.71 -3.15 -3.09
C ASP A 28 -13.74 -4.59 -3.63
N ALA A 29 -14.94 -5.13 -3.84
CA ALA A 29 -15.09 -6.49 -4.35
C ALA A 29 -14.41 -6.62 -5.72
N SER A 30 -13.65 -7.69 -5.89
CA SER A 30 -12.93 -8.04 -7.11
C SER A 30 -13.38 -9.42 -7.62
N ALA A 31 -12.83 -9.86 -8.74
CA ALA A 31 -13.09 -11.21 -9.25
C ALA A 31 -12.64 -12.31 -8.25
N ASP A 32 -11.64 -12.01 -7.41
CA ASP A 32 -10.98 -12.98 -6.54
C ASP A 32 -11.36 -12.82 -5.06
N ASN A 33 -12.01 -11.71 -4.67
CA ASN A 33 -12.32 -11.41 -3.27
C ASN A 33 -13.65 -10.64 -3.13
N ASP A 34 -14.43 -11.00 -2.11
CA ASP A 34 -15.56 -10.19 -1.65
C ASP A 34 -15.09 -8.87 -1.03
N ARG A 35 -16.01 -7.94 -0.80
CA ARG A 35 -15.71 -6.69 -0.06
C ARG A 35 -15.44 -7.03 1.41
N PHE A 36 -14.29 -6.63 1.93
CA PHE A 36 -13.98 -6.73 3.36
C PHE A 36 -13.22 -5.48 3.84
N GLU A 37 -13.19 -5.29 5.15
CA GLU A 37 -12.56 -4.16 5.82
C GLU A 37 -11.36 -4.65 6.63
N GLY A 38 -10.30 -3.85 6.70
CA GLY A 38 -9.08 -4.25 7.39
C GLY A 38 -8.16 -3.08 7.70
N VAL A 39 -7.05 -3.41 8.35
CA VAL A 39 -6.02 -2.44 8.73
C VAL A 39 -4.76 -2.70 7.92
N ILE A 40 -4.17 -1.66 7.35
CA ILE A 40 -2.89 -1.77 6.65
C ILE A 40 -1.77 -2.09 7.64
N ILE A 41 -1.08 -3.20 7.41
CA ILE A 41 0.09 -3.62 8.18
C ILE A 41 1.38 -3.71 7.34
N GLY A 42 1.26 -3.61 6.01
CA GLY A 42 2.39 -3.64 5.09
C GLY A 42 2.14 -2.77 3.85
N ILE A 43 3.19 -2.07 3.43
CA ILE A 43 3.23 -1.21 2.24
C ILE A 43 4.57 -1.49 1.56
N GLU A 44 4.56 -2.12 0.39
CA GLU A 44 5.80 -2.57 -0.24
C GLU A 44 5.73 -2.58 -1.78
N MET A 45 6.91 -2.67 -2.39
CA MET A 45 7.09 -2.96 -3.82
C MET A 45 7.49 -4.42 -3.96
N ASN A 46 6.59 -5.25 -4.47
CA ASN A 46 6.80 -6.69 -4.55
C ASN A 46 7.03 -7.13 -6.01
N ARG A 47 7.84 -8.16 -6.22
CA ARG A 47 8.02 -8.74 -7.56
C ARG A 47 6.95 -9.79 -7.77
N ARG A 48 5.92 -9.50 -8.58
CA ARG A 48 5.07 -10.58 -9.13
C ARG A 48 5.96 -11.43 -10.03
N PHE A 49 6.42 -12.56 -9.51
CA PHE A 49 7.39 -13.48 -10.12
C PHE A 49 8.85 -12.97 -10.07
N SER A 50 9.81 -13.88 -9.85
CA SER A 50 11.22 -13.59 -9.54
C SER A 50 11.95 -12.68 -10.56
N ILE A 51 11.38 -12.53 -11.76
CA ILE A 51 11.88 -11.78 -12.92
C ILE A 51 10.91 -10.68 -13.39
N GLY A 52 9.79 -10.45 -12.72
CA GLY A 52 8.80 -9.43 -13.09
C GLY A 52 9.14 -8.02 -12.63
N PRO A 53 8.42 -7.00 -13.16
CA PRO A 53 8.52 -5.63 -12.65
C PRO A 53 8.11 -5.59 -11.16
N LEU A 54 8.62 -4.59 -10.44
CA LEU A 54 8.14 -4.30 -9.09
C LEU A 54 6.74 -3.69 -9.18
N GLU A 55 5.79 -4.27 -8.46
CA GLU A 55 4.41 -3.80 -8.37
C GLU A 55 4.08 -3.38 -6.94
N PRO A 56 3.31 -2.29 -6.77
CA PRO A 56 2.74 -1.93 -5.48
C PRO A 56 1.91 -3.06 -4.85
N SER A 57 2.15 -3.33 -3.57
CA SER A 57 1.40 -4.33 -2.80
C SER A 57 1.07 -3.78 -1.41
N ILE A 58 -0.18 -3.92 -1.00
CA ILE A 58 -0.68 -3.62 0.35
C ILE A 58 -0.97 -4.94 1.06
N THR A 59 -0.56 -5.02 2.33
CA THR A 59 -0.87 -6.14 3.23
C THR A 59 -1.86 -5.70 4.29
N LEU A 60 -2.94 -6.45 4.45
CA LEU A 60 -4.03 -6.16 5.37
C LEU A 60 -4.13 -7.23 6.45
N LEU A 61 -4.43 -6.79 7.68
CA LEU A 61 -4.98 -7.61 8.74
C LEU A 61 -6.50 -7.42 8.75
N HIS A 62 -7.25 -8.50 8.56
CA HIS A 62 -8.72 -8.51 8.54
C HIS A 62 -9.24 -9.85 9.04
N ASP A 63 -10.35 -9.86 9.80
CA ASP A 63 -11.02 -11.09 10.29
C ASP A 63 -10.10 -12.16 10.95
N GLY A 64 -8.96 -11.73 11.53
CA GLY A 64 -7.95 -12.62 12.13
C GLY A 64 -6.94 -13.23 11.14
N TYR A 65 -7.01 -12.86 9.86
CA TYR A 65 -6.12 -13.28 8.78
C TYR A 65 -5.22 -12.14 8.30
N ILE A 66 -4.04 -12.51 7.81
CA ILE A 66 -3.13 -11.61 7.10
C ILE A 66 -3.18 -11.97 5.62
N THR A 67 -3.42 -10.98 4.76
CA THR A 67 -3.45 -11.17 3.31
C THR A 67 -2.66 -10.06 2.63
N ASP A 68 -1.81 -10.43 1.69
CA ASP A 68 -0.98 -9.52 0.89
C ASP A 68 -1.44 -9.49 -0.58
N GLY A 69 -0.80 -8.63 -1.38
CA GLY A 69 -1.02 -8.58 -2.82
C GLY A 69 -2.15 -7.67 -3.28
N PHE A 70 -2.78 -6.90 -2.37
CA PHE A 70 -3.78 -5.91 -2.75
C PHE A 70 -3.13 -4.75 -3.49
N LYS A 71 -3.74 -4.32 -4.60
CA LYS A 71 -3.28 -3.12 -5.28
C LYS A 71 -3.79 -1.91 -4.50
N PRO A 72 -2.99 -0.83 -4.39
CA PRO A 72 -3.44 0.36 -3.67
C PRO A 72 -4.74 0.95 -4.22
N ILE A 73 -5.00 0.83 -5.52
CA ILE A 73 -6.23 1.32 -6.18
C ILE A 73 -7.50 0.61 -5.70
N ASP A 74 -7.38 -0.64 -5.23
CA ASP A 74 -8.50 -1.44 -4.75
C ASP A 74 -8.88 -1.10 -3.29
N CYS A 75 -8.01 -0.35 -2.59
CA CYS A 75 -8.22 0.07 -1.20
C CYS A 75 -8.81 1.49 -1.13
N ARG A 76 -9.73 1.72 -0.20
CA ARG A 76 -10.27 3.06 0.14
C ARG A 76 -10.25 3.25 1.64
N LYS A 77 -9.73 4.38 2.14
CA LYS A 77 -9.73 4.69 3.59
C LYS A 77 -11.17 4.79 4.11
N VAL A 78 -11.44 4.13 5.24
CA VAL A 78 -12.72 4.25 5.96
C VAL A 78 -12.85 5.66 6.53
N ASN A 79 -11.79 6.13 7.18
CA ASN A 79 -11.67 7.48 7.72
C ASN A 79 -10.48 8.17 7.04
N PRO A 80 -10.69 8.97 5.98
CA PRO A 80 -9.61 9.70 5.35
C PRO A 80 -9.03 10.71 6.36
N SER A 81 -7.83 10.42 6.88
CA SER A 81 -7.10 11.36 7.73
C SER A 81 -6.98 12.72 7.06
N PRO A 82 -7.06 13.83 7.82
CA PRO A 82 -6.96 15.18 7.27
C PRO A 82 -5.51 15.44 6.81
N THR A 83 -5.23 15.17 5.53
CA THR A 83 -4.00 15.53 4.78
C THR A 83 -2.66 15.03 5.38
N PRO A 84 -1.58 14.92 4.58
CA PRO A 84 -0.29 14.48 5.09
C PRO A 84 0.20 15.41 6.19
N ARG A 85 0.72 14.85 7.29
CA ARG A 85 1.48 15.64 8.27
C ARG A 85 2.57 16.39 7.51
N GLU A 86 2.50 17.72 7.49
CA GLU A 86 3.67 18.52 7.15
C GLU A 86 4.80 17.99 8.03
N ARG A 87 5.92 17.57 7.42
CA ARG A 87 7.11 17.21 8.17
C ARG A 87 7.38 18.37 9.11
N GLY A 88 7.33 18.12 10.41
CA GLY A 88 7.64 19.11 11.43
C GLY A 88 8.91 19.83 11.02
N SER A 89 8.80 21.14 10.87
CA SER A 89 9.94 22.01 10.68
C SER A 89 10.66 22.06 12.03
N GLU A 90 11.63 21.17 12.23
CA GLU A 90 12.64 21.30 13.29
C GLU A 90 13.99 21.65 12.65
#